data_AF-T0N6Z8-F1
#
_entry.id   AF-T0N6Z8-F1
#
_cell.length_a   1.000
_cell.length_b   1.000
_cell.length_c   1.000
_cell.angle_alpha   90.00
_cell.angle_beta   90.00
_cell.angle_gamma   90.00
#
_symmetry.space_group_name_H-M   'P 1'
#
loop_
_entity.id
_entity.type
_entity.pdbx_description
1 polymer ?
#
loop_
_entity_poly.entity_id
_entity_poly.type
_entity_poly.pdbx_seq_one_letter_code
_entity_poly.pdbx_strand_id
1 'polypeptide(L)' 'MSNEILNIIKDKTLTYEMKVLSLARVAENSLDVLNMDDKIKSYREEGLICDLNEGLAPYRPRYIVPD' A
#
# COMPACT_ATOMS: atom_id res chain seq x y z
N MET A 1 -4.70 5.31 10.69
CA MET A 1 -4.65 6.08 9.43
C MET A 1 -4.12 7.51 9.62
N SER A 2 -4.78 8.39 10.38
CA SER A 2 -4.37 9.81 10.50
C SER A 2 -2.96 10.02 11.09
N ASN A 3 -2.55 9.19 12.04
CA ASN A 3 -1.20 9.27 12.63
C ASN A 3 -0.09 8.89 11.63
N GLU A 4 -0.34 7.92 10.75
CA GLU A 4 0.63 7.48 9.75
C GLU A 4 0.87 8.56 8.69
N ILE A 5 -0.21 9.17 8.20
CA ILE A 5 -0.15 10.31 7.26
C ILE A 5 0.66 11.46 7.89
N LEU A 6 0.38 11.79 9.14
CA LEU A 6 1.08 12.86 9.85
C LEU A 6 2.58 12.55 10.03
N ASN A 7 2.93 11.29 10.30
CA ASN A 7 4.31 10.85 10.41
C ASN A 7 5.04 11.02 9.08
N ILE A 8 4.46 10.58 7.96
CA ILE A 8 5.05 10.74 6.61
C ILE A 8 5.30 12.23 6.30
N ILE A 9 4.32 13.10 6.60
CA ILE A 9 4.44 14.54 6.33
C ILE A 9 5.58 15.15 7.15
N LYS A 10 5.69 14.79 8.43
CA LYS A 10 6.68 15.34 9.36
C LYS A 10 8.07 14.73 9.25
N ASP A 11 8.20 13.59 8.56
CA ASP A 11 9.49 12.91 8.42
C ASP A 11 10.50 13.80 7.67
N LYS A 12 11.66 14.02 8.29
CA LYS A 12 12.74 14.84 7.71
C LYS A 12 13.74 14.02 6.90
N THR A 13 13.64 12.70 6.94
CA THR A 13 14.52 11.77 6.22
C THR A 13 14.02 11.44 4.82
N LEU A 14 12.72 11.66 4.55
CA LEU A 14 12.09 11.45 3.26
C LEU A 14 12.22 12.68 2.35
N THR A 15 12.58 12.45 1.09
CA THR A 15 12.45 13.47 0.03
C THR A 15 10.98 13.75 -0.27
N TYR A 16 10.71 14.82 -1.01
CA TYR A 16 9.35 15.14 -1.45
C TYR A 16 8.71 13.98 -2.23
N GLU A 17 9.45 13.38 -3.16
CA GLU A 17 8.99 12.27 -4.00
C GLU A 17 8.69 11.03 -3.16
N MET A 18 9.55 10.73 -2.18
CA MET A 18 9.32 9.63 -1.23
C MET A 18 8.05 9.86 -0.40
N LYS A 19 7.78 11.10 0.04
CA LYS A 19 6.54 11.44 0.74
C LYS A 19 5.32 11.26 -0.14
N VAL A 20 5.36 11.77 -1.37
CA VAL A 20 4.26 11.63 -2.34
C VAL A 20 3.93 10.16 -2.58
N LEU A 21 4.95 9.33 -2.86
CA LEU A 21 4.75 7.89 -3.09
C LEU A 21 4.20 7.18 -1.84
N SER A 22 4.69 7.53 -0.66
CA SER A 22 4.23 6.95 0.61
C SER A 22 2.77 7.32 0.90
N LEU A 23 2.40 8.59 0.70
CA LEU A 23 1.01 9.03 0.84
C LEU A 23 0.08 8.36 -0.17
N ALA A 24 0.53 8.16 -1.41
CA ALA A 24 -0.23 7.43 -2.43
C ALA A 24 -0.48 5.97 -2.01
N ARG A 25 0.51 5.29 -1.41
CA ARG A 25 0.34 3.94 -0.84
C ARG A 25 -0.68 3.91 0.30
N VAL A 26 -0.63 4.88 1.22
CA VAL A 26 -1.61 4.97 2.32
C VAL A 26 -3.02 5.19 1.76
N ALA A 27 -3.17 6.04 0.75
CA ALA A 27 -4.46 6.26 0.09
C ALA A 27 -4.97 5.01 -0.62
N GLU A 28 -4.12 4.31 -1.37
CA GLU A 28 -4.46 3.04 -2.03
C GLU A 28 -4.94 1.98 -1.02
N ASN A 29 -4.21 1.81 0.08
CA ASN A 29 -4.55 0.84 1.14
C ASN A 29 -5.71 1.28 2.03
N SER A 30 -6.26 2.48 1.82
CA SER A 30 -7.51 2.90 2.48
C SER A 30 -8.77 2.31 1.85
N LEU A 31 -8.63 1.77 0.63
CA LEU A 31 -9.73 1.27 -0.16
C LEU A 31 -9.98 -0.20 0.16
N ASP A 32 -11.21 -0.54 0.53
CA ASP A 32 -11.68 -1.93 0.63
C ASP A 32 -12.48 -2.27 -0.63
N VAL A 33 -11.77 -2.50 -1.74
CA VAL A 33 -12.36 -2.74 -3.07
C VAL A 33 -12.25 -4.19 -3.53
N LEU A 34 -11.49 -5.01 -2.81
CA LEU A 34 -11.37 -6.43 -3.05
C LEU A 34 -12.39 -7.16 -2.18
N ASN A 35 -13.34 -7.85 -2.78
CA ASN A 35 -14.30 -8.72 -2.08
C ASN A 35 -13.60 -9.98 -1.55
N MET A 36 -12.73 -9.81 -0.55
CA MET A 36 -12.01 -10.90 0.11
C MET A 36 -12.88 -11.51 1.21
N ASP A 37 -12.98 -12.83 1.18
CA ASP A 37 -13.58 -13.61 2.27
C ASP A 37 -12.77 -13.42 3.57
N ASP A 38 -13.43 -13.49 4.72
CA ASP A 38 -12.81 -13.25 6.03
C ASP A 38 -11.65 -14.21 6.29
N LYS A 39 -11.76 -15.44 5.78
CA LYS A 39 -10.72 -16.47 5.85
C LYS A 39 -9.45 -16.08 5.08
N ILE A 40 -9.60 -15.38 3.95
CA ILE A 40 -8.45 -14.89 3.16
C ILE A 40 -7.77 -13.73 3.89
N LYS A 41 -8.57 -12.84 4.52
CA LYS A 41 -8.04 -11.74 5.35
C LYS A 41 -7.22 -12.29 6.51
N SER A 42 -7.73 -13.28 7.24
CA SER A 42 -7.00 -13.89 8.37
C SER A 42 -5.70 -14.56 7.92
N TYR A 43 -5.72 -15.29 6.79
CA TYR A 43 -4.51 -15.92 6.25
C TYR A 43 -3.45 -14.90 5.81
N ARG A 44 -3.86 -13.73 5.33
CA ARG A 44 -2.93 -12.66 5.01
C ARG A 44 -2.34 -12.03 6.28
N GLU A 45 -3.17 -11.78 7.30
CA GLU A 45 -2.73 -11.25 8.60
C GLU A 45 -1.78 -12.20 9.35
N GLU A 46 -2.01 -13.51 9.26
CA GLU A 46 -1.15 -14.56 9.82
C GLU A 46 0.14 -14.79 9.02
N GLY A 47 0.28 -14.14 7.86
CA GLY A 47 1.45 -14.29 6.97
C GLY A 47 1.46 -15.60 6.17
N LEU A 48 0.35 -16.34 6.13
CA LEU A 48 0.19 -17.54 5.32
C LEU A 48 0.06 -17.21 3.82
N ILE A 49 -0.53 -16.06 3.50
CA ILE A 49 -0.63 -15.50 2.15
C ILE A 49 0.21 -14.22 2.07
N CYS A 50 1.19 -14.19 1.15
CA CYS A 50 1.96 -12.99 0.83
C CYS A 50 1.44 -12.38 -0.48
N ASP A 51 1.02 -11.11 -0.43
CA ASP A 51 0.52 -10.36 -1.59
C ASP A 51 1.59 -9.46 -2.23
N LEU A 52 2.87 -9.69 -1.89
CA LEU A 52 4.02 -8.94 -2.37
C LEU A 52 3.93 -7.42 -2.13
N ASN A 53 3.14 -6.98 -1.14
CA ASN A 53 2.88 -5.56 -0.84
C ASN A 53 2.32 -4.79 -2.04
N GLU A 54 1.47 -5.44 -2.84
CA GLU A 54 0.89 -4.82 -4.03
C GLU A 54 -0.15 -3.75 -3.72
N GLY A 55 -0.75 -3.82 -2.52
CA GLY A 55 -1.78 -2.91 -2.06
C GLY A 55 -3.19 -3.47 -2.25
N LEU A 56 -4.19 -2.75 -1.72
CA LEU A 56 -5.58 -3.21 -1.69
C LEU A 56 -6.42 -2.77 -2.89
N ALA A 57 -5.89 -1.90 -3.75
CA ALA A 57 -6.57 -1.47 -4.97
C ALA A 57 -5.89 -2.06 -6.21
N PRO A 58 -6.67 -2.44 -7.25
CA PRO A 58 -6.07 -2.80 -8.51
C PRO A 58 -5.36 -1.59 -9.10
N TYR A 59 -4.09 -1.79 -9.49
CA TYR A 59 -3.33 -1.02 -10.49
C TYR A 59 -1.98 -0.47 -9.98
N ARG A 60 -0.92 -1.25 -10.23
CA ARG A 60 0.43 -0.73 -10.47
C ARG A 60 1.05 -1.46 -11.68
N PRO A 61 1.50 -0.75 -12.73
CA PRO A 61 2.30 -1.40 -13.76
C PRO A 61 3.59 -1.95 -13.13
N ARG A 62 3.76 -3.28 -13.16
CA ARG A 62 4.96 -3.94 -12.61
C ARG A 62 6.13 -3.99 -13.57
N TYR A 63 5.82 -4.07 -14.85
CA TYR A 63 6.79 -4.26 -15.90
C TYR A 63 6.68 -3.09 -16.86
N ILE A 64 7.74 -2.32 -16.91
CA ILE A 64 8.03 -1.46 -18.05
C ILE A 64 8.88 -2.34 -18.96
N VAL A 65 8.42 -2.58 -20.18
CA VAL A 65 9.27 -3.16 -21.22
C VAL A 65 9.93 -1.96 -21.89
N PRO A 66 11.19 -1.62 -21.56
CA PRO A 66 11.93 -0.61 -22.31
C PRO A 66 12.12 -1.11 -23.75
N ASP A 67 12.16 -0.17 -24.68
CA ASP A 67 12.62 -0.41 -26.06
C ASP A 67 14.13 -0.73 -26.07
#